data_AF-A0A1M7GPI4-F1
#
_entry.id   AF-A0A1M7GPI4-F1
#
_cell.length_a   1.000
_cell.length_b   1.000
_cell.length_c   1.000
_cell.angle_alpha   90.00
_cell.angle_beta   90.00
_cell.angle_gamma   90.00
#
_symmetry.space_group_name_H-M   'P 1'
#
loop_
_entity.id
_entity.type
_entity.pdbx_description
1 polymer ?
#
loop_
_entity_poly.entity_id
_entity_poly.type
_entity_poly.pdbx_seq_one_letter_code
_entity_poly.pdbx_strand_id
1 'polypeptide(L)'
;MSKFIEEYPKSHRPEITDLDQFFNKEISCFFREFSNVILDKYDLRFGIPTWSEKNGWMYRIGKSGVYLVTGIIIEKDRFTIDTISVTDTDTYHLLLDYIQSFYNKENKNFLEKIAEKNKRQAERNKIRIQKEKHETILQQDNVIKDRYNKFKWPDKLNITKLKQLYLLDSKGIPDEVLADEIGLTLYLRCKYGKEDMELLERYMIRCHNCNSVIEGHDDFRECKCGYQYSYREYRRNYRKNNMPSGAAAKVFDEYIQNWIRAQGYNSKMILIDKLLHEFHLSLVSGAIHRPVAMNFIDGTREKVTNIINELAYN
;
A
#
# COMPACT_ATOMS: atom_id res chain seq x y z
N MET A 1 32.75 -5.79 11.20
CA MET A 1 31.41 -6.19 10.73
C MET A 1 30.56 -4.93 10.69
N SER A 2 29.88 -4.65 9.58
CA SER A 2 28.99 -3.49 9.42
C SER A 2 27.95 -3.50 10.53
N LYS A 3 27.82 -2.38 11.25
CA LYS A 3 26.73 -2.23 12.22
C LYS A 3 25.42 -1.95 11.47
N PHE A 4 24.29 -2.41 11.99
CA PHE A 4 22.99 -2.20 11.36
C PHE A 4 22.71 -0.72 11.03
N ILE A 5 23.21 0.21 11.86
CA ILE A 5 23.09 1.66 11.65
C ILE A 5 23.93 2.20 10.47
N GLU A 6 25.04 1.53 10.13
CA GLU A 6 25.93 1.89 9.03
C GLU A 6 25.30 1.46 7.70
N GLU A 7 24.65 0.29 7.68
CA GLU A 7 23.98 -0.28 6.51
C GLU A 7 22.61 0.37 6.25
N TYR A 8 21.90 0.74 7.32
CA TYR A 8 20.58 1.38 7.26
C TYR A 8 20.56 2.70 8.03
N PRO A 9 21.06 3.80 7.43
CA PRO A 9 21.04 5.12 8.05
C PRO A 9 19.60 5.64 8.23
N LYS A 10 19.44 6.71 9.01
CA LYS A 10 18.11 7.32 9.31
C LYS A 10 17.29 7.68 8.06
N SER A 11 17.95 8.00 6.95
CA SER A 11 17.33 8.33 5.67
C SER A 11 16.83 7.11 4.90
N HIS A 12 17.25 5.90 5.26
CA HIS A 12 16.92 4.66 4.59
C HIS A 12 16.32 3.67 5.59
N ARG A 13 14.99 3.54 5.55
CA ARG A 13 14.27 2.60 6.40
C ARG A 13 14.34 1.20 5.77
N PRO A 14 14.84 0.18 6.49
CA PRO A 14 14.90 -1.18 5.98
C PRO A 14 13.49 -1.74 5.78
N GLU A 15 13.29 -2.37 4.62
CA GLU A 15 12.16 -3.24 4.33
C GLU A 15 12.35 -4.63 4.97
N ILE A 16 11.31 -5.46 4.98
CA ILE A 16 11.39 -6.80 5.57
C ILE A 16 12.39 -7.68 4.81
N THR A 17 12.47 -7.53 3.49
CA THR A 17 13.40 -8.24 2.62
C THR A 17 14.86 -7.85 2.87
N ASP A 18 15.08 -6.60 3.30
CA ASP A 18 16.41 -6.12 3.66
C ASP A 18 16.90 -6.80 4.94
N LEU A 19 16.00 -7.08 5.88
CA LEU A 19 16.34 -7.83 7.10
C LEU A 19 16.76 -9.26 6.80
N ASP A 20 16.11 -9.92 5.84
CA ASP A 20 16.46 -11.29 5.45
C ASP A 20 17.85 -11.38 4.81
N GLN A 21 18.27 -10.33 4.11
CA GLN A 21 19.61 -10.24 3.52
C GLN A 21 20.67 -9.85 4.57
N PHE A 22 20.28 -9.05 5.56
CA PHE A 22 21.17 -8.59 6.61
C PHE A 22 21.49 -9.70 7.64
N PHE A 23 20.48 -10.48 8.03
CA PHE A 23 20.65 -11.58 8.97
C PHE A 23 21.46 -12.73 8.37
N ASN A 24 22.12 -13.49 9.24
CA ASN A 24 22.51 -14.84 8.86
C ASN A 24 21.25 -15.72 8.63
N LYS A 25 21.41 -16.84 7.90
CA LYS A 25 20.29 -17.69 7.47
C LYS A 25 19.45 -18.24 8.63
N GLU A 26 20.10 -18.58 9.74
CA GLU A 26 19.46 -19.18 10.92
C GLU A 26 18.62 -18.15 11.68
N ILE A 27 19.18 -16.95 11.91
CA ILE A 27 18.48 -15.86 12.60
C ILE A 27 17.31 -15.33 11.76
N SER A 28 17.45 -15.26 10.43
CA SER A 28 16.32 -14.94 9.54
C SER A 28 15.18 -15.94 9.72
N CYS A 29 15.49 -17.23 9.86
CA CYS A 29 14.49 -18.28 10.11
C CYS A 29 13.76 -18.05 11.45
N PHE A 30 14.50 -17.85 12.54
CA PHE A 30 13.90 -17.57 13.86
C PHE A 30 13.07 -16.28 13.86
N PHE A 31 13.52 -15.22 13.20
CA PHE A 31 12.79 -13.96 13.15
C PHE A 31 11.47 -14.09 12.37
N ARG A 32 11.47 -14.83 11.25
CA ARG A 32 10.27 -15.12 10.47
C ARG A 32 9.29 -16.00 11.25
N GLU A 33 9.80 -17.06 11.87
CA GLU A 33 8.96 -17.94 12.70
C GLU A 33 8.35 -17.17 13.87
N PHE A 34 9.16 -16.35 14.56
CA PHE A 34 8.69 -15.46 15.62
C PHE A 34 7.56 -14.55 15.12
N SER A 35 7.73 -13.94 13.94
CA SER A 35 6.70 -13.10 13.31
C SER A 35 5.39 -13.84 13.07
N ASN A 36 5.44 -15.11 12.68
CA ASN A 36 4.25 -15.93 12.49
C ASN A 36 3.60 -16.28 13.83
N VAL A 37 4.39 -16.67 14.83
CA VAL A 37 3.90 -17.01 16.17
C VAL A 37 3.19 -15.82 16.81
N ILE A 38 3.76 -14.61 16.74
CA ILE A 38 3.13 -13.42 17.34
C ILE A 38 1.80 -13.04 16.66
N LEU A 39 1.70 -13.27 15.35
CA LEU A 39 0.49 -13.03 14.59
C LEU A 39 -0.58 -14.09 14.88
N ASP A 40 -0.22 -15.37 14.78
CA ASP A 40 -1.19 -16.46 14.84
C ASP A 40 -1.69 -16.71 16.27
N LYS A 41 -0.80 -16.62 17.27
CA LYS A 41 -1.17 -16.89 18.67
C LYS A 41 -1.73 -15.67 19.40
N TYR A 42 -1.27 -14.46 19.07
CA TYR A 42 -1.61 -13.25 19.85
C TYR A 42 -2.28 -12.14 19.02
N ASP A 43 -2.44 -12.32 17.71
CA ASP A 43 -2.92 -11.28 16.77
C ASP A 43 -2.14 -9.96 16.91
N LEU A 44 -0.82 -10.08 17.11
CA LEU A 44 0.12 -8.97 17.17
C LEU A 44 0.90 -8.86 15.87
N ARG A 45 1.31 -7.64 15.53
CA ARG A 45 2.03 -7.36 14.28
C ARG A 45 3.19 -6.42 14.54
N PHE A 46 4.18 -6.49 13.65
CA PHE A 46 5.22 -5.49 13.59
C PHE A 46 4.63 -4.12 13.23
N GLY A 47 4.89 -3.14 14.10
CA GLY A 47 4.54 -1.75 13.92
C GLY A 47 5.51 -1.00 13.02
N ILE A 48 5.26 0.30 12.87
CA ILE A 48 6.20 1.19 12.18
C ILE A 48 7.51 1.23 12.99
N PRO A 49 8.68 0.93 12.41
CA PRO A 49 9.95 0.97 13.14
C PRO A 49 10.33 2.40 13.50
N THR A 50 11.15 2.54 14.54
CA THR A 50 11.62 3.83 15.07
C THR A 50 13.13 3.88 15.06
N TRP A 51 13.69 4.97 14.57
CA TRP A 51 15.14 5.15 14.55
C TRP A 51 15.65 5.74 15.87
N SER A 52 16.80 5.27 16.33
CA SER A 52 17.56 5.79 17.47
C SER A 52 19.05 5.91 17.13
N GLU A 53 19.73 6.88 17.75
CA GLU A 53 21.18 7.08 17.53
C GLU A 53 22.02 5.91 18.04
N LYS A 54 21.56 5.21 19.07
CA LYS A 54 22.28 4.10 19.70
C LYS A 54 22.14 2.79 18.94
N ASN A 55 20.91 2.45 18.54
CA ASN A 55 20.57 1.12 18.03
C ASN A 55 20.13 1.12 16.55
N GLY A 56 20.11 2.28 15.89
CA GLY A 56 19.55 2.40 14.54
C GLY A 56 18.03 2.18 14.53
N TRP A 57 17.52 1.52 13.49
CA TRP A 57 16.10 1.20 13.37
C TRP A 57 15.70 0.08 14.36
N MET A 58 14.71 0.37 15.19
CA MET A 58 14.14 -0.57 16.15
C MET A 58 12.73 -0.93 15.76
N TYR A 59 12.39 -2.22 15.89
CA TYR A 59 11.07 -2.71 15.57
C TYR A 59 10.18 -2.80 16.81
N ARG A 60 8.86 -2.77 16.61
CA ARG A 60 7.86 -2.74 17.67
C ARG A 60 6.80 -3.79 17.38
N ILE A 61 6.22 -4.40 18.39
CA ILE A 61 5.13 -5.38 18.24
C ILE A 61 3.90 -4.87 18.96
N GLY A 62 2.76 -4.89 18.29
CA GLY A 62 1.52 -4.39 18.85
C GLY A 62 0.30 -4.60 17.97
N LYS A 63 -0.80 -3.97 18.38
CA LYS A 63 -2.10 -4.04 17.74
C LYS A 63 -2.78 -2.68 17.78
N SER A 64 -3.40 -2.28 16.68
CA SER A 64 -4.08 -0.98 16.55
C SER A 64 -3.20 0.23 16.90
N GLY A 65 -1.89 0.11 16.71
CA GLY A 65 -0.88 1.12 17.06
C GLY A 65 -0.74 1.40 18.56
N VAL A 66 -1.11 0.44 19.41
CA VAL A 66 -0.64 0.31 20.79
C VAL A 66 0.41 -0.81 20.77
N TYR A 67 1.55 -0.59 21.41
CA TYR A 67 2.69 -1.52 21.34
C TYR A 67 2.91 -2.19 22.69
N LEU A 68 3.08 -3.51 22.64
CA LEU A 68 3.45 -4.33 23.78
C LEU A 68 4.98 -4.36 23.89
N VAL A 69 5.66 -4.67 22.78
CA VAL A 69 7.12 -4.58 22.66
C VAL A 69 7.47 -3.30 21.92
N THR A 70 8.31 -2.46 22.52
CA THR A 70 8.61 -1.12 22.01
C THR A 70 10.00 -0.97 21.39
N GLY A 71 10.86 -1.99 21.51
CA GLY A 71 12.18 -1.99 20.90
C GLY A 71 12.70 -3.40 20.70
N ILE A 72 12.88 -3.76 19.43
CA ILE A 72 13.61 -4.95 19.01
C ILE A 72 14.86 -4.44 18.30
N ILE A 73 16.01 -4.84 18.82
CA ILE A 73 17.31 -4.44 18.30
C ILE A 73 17.77 -5.51 17.32
N ILE A 74 18.22 -5.08 16.14
CA ILE A 74 18.65 -5.95 15.05
C ILE A 74 20.16 -5.88 14.93
N GLU A 75 20.81 -7.04 14.96
CA GLU A 75 22.23 -7.23 14.71
C GLU A 75 22.42 -8.39 13.72
N LYS A 76 23.60 -8.52 13.13
CA LYS A 76 23.81 -9.46 12.02
C LYS A 76 23.62 -10.93 12.42
N ASP A 77 23.99 -11.25 13.66
CA ASP A 77 24.03 -12.59 14.25
C ASP A 77 22.98 -12.80 15.33
N ARG A 78 22.13 -11.80 15.62
CA ARG A 78 21.09 -11.88 16.65
C ARG A 78 20.02 -10.82 16.50
N PHE A 79 18.87 -11.05 17.12
CA PHE A 79 17.95 -9.97 17.47
C PHE A 79 17.65 -10.01 18.96
N THR A 80 17.47 -8.84 19.56
CA THR A 80 17.28 -8.70 21.01
C THR A 80 15.94 -8.05 21.33
N ILE A 81 15.20 -8.68 22.23
CA ILE A 81 13.97 -8.15 22.80
C ILE A 81 14.17 -8.05 24.31
N ASP A 82 14.08 -6.82 24.84
CA ASP A 82 14.40 -6.49 26.23
C ASP A 82 15.79 -7.02 26.65
N THR A 83 15.85 -8.12 27.40
CA THR A 83 17.12 -8.73 27.87
C THR A 83 17.50 -10.03 27.16
N ILE A 84 16.68 -10.50 26.21
CA ILE A 84 16.87 -11.80 25.54
C ILE A 84 17.42 -11.56 24.14
N SER A 85 18.65 -12.00 23.90
CA SER A 85 19.28 -12.01 22.59
C SER A 85 19.18 -13.40 21.99
N VAL A 86 18.48 -13.52 20.86
CA VAL A 86 18.33 -14.80 20.16
C VAL A 86 19.54 -15.02 19.26
N THR A 87 20.32 -16.04 19.58
CA THR A 87 21.51 -16.49 18.82
C THR A 87 21.38 -17.92 18.32
N ASP A 88 20.48 -18.70 18.91
CA ASP A 88 20.33 -20.15 18.75
C ASP A 88 18.91 -20.58 19.15
N THR A 89 18.63 -21.88 19.01
CA THR A 89 17.32 -22.48 19.32
C THR A 89 16.94 -22.33 20.80
N ASP A 90 17.88 -22.44 21.74
CA ASP A 90 17.60 -22.38 23.17
C ASP A 90 17.18 -20.96 23.60
N THR A 91 17.92 -19.95 23.13
CA THR A 91 17.60 -18.53 23.34
C THR A 91 16.31 -18.11 22.61
N TYR A 92 16.00 -18.74 21.47
CA TYR A 92 14.72 -18.55 20.79
C TYR A 92 13.54 -19.08 21.60
N HIS A 93 13.64 -20.30 22.17
CA HIS A 93 12.58 -20.83 23.03
C HIS A 93 12.39 -19.99 24.31
N LEU A 94 13.50 -19.52 24.91
CA LEU A 94 13.45 -18.61 26.04
C LEU A 94 12.69 -17.31 25.69
N LEU A 95 12.89 -16.78 24.48
CA LEU A 95 12.15 -15.61 24.00
C LEU A 95 10.65 -15.90 23.89
N LEU A 96 10.25 -17.05 23.36
CA LEU A 96 8.84 -17.42 23.21
C LEU A 96 8.14 -17.50 24.57
N ASP A 97 8.78 -18.14 25.55
CA ASP A 97 8.26 -18.23 26.92
C ASP A 97 8.15 -16.86 27.58
N TYR A 98 9.17 -16.01 27.39
CA TYR A 98 9.15 -14.62 27.86
C TYR A 98 7.97 -13.85 27.28
N ILE A 99 7.77 -13.89 25.96
CA ILE A 99 6.68 -13.18 25.30
C ILE A 99 5.32 -13.70 25.75
N GLN A 100 5.16 -15.01 25.93
CA GLN A 100 3.93 -15.59 26.45
C GLN A 100 3.61 -15.07 27.86
N SER A 101 4.60 -15.08 28.75
CA SER A 101 4.47 -14.58 30.12
C SER A 101 4.17 -13.07 30.14
N PHE A 102 4.92 -12.30 29.36
CA PHE A 102 4.76 -10.85 29.26
C PHE A 102 3.39 -10.47 28.70
N TYR A 103 2.94 -11.15 27.65
CA TYR A 103 1.60 -10.97 27.10
C TYR A 103 0.54 -11.27 28.15
N ASN A 104 0.59 -12.43 28.80
CA ASN A 104 -0.41 -12.82 29.81
C ASN A 104 -0.49 -11.82 30.97
N LYS A 105 0.66 -11.29 31.40
CA LYS A 105 0.74 -10.29 32.47
C LYS A 105 0.15 -8.95 32.05
N GLU A 106 0.50 -8.45 30.86
CA GLU A 106 0.13 -7.11 30.40
C GLU A 106 -1.16 -7.06 29.56
N ASN A 107 -1.76 -8.22 29.22
CA ASN A 107 -2.89 -8.31 28.27
C ASN A 107 -4.04 -7.39 28.65
N LYS A 108 -4.44 -7.36 29.92
CA LYS A 108 -5.54 -6.51 30.39
C LYS A 108 -5.26 -5.02 30.15
N ASN A 109 -4.09 -4.55 30.60
CA ASN A 109 -3.63 -3.17 30.41
C ASN A 109 -3.52 -2.81 28.92
N PHE A 110 -3.00 -3.75 28.12
CA PHE A 110 -2.86 -3.61 26.68
C PHE A 110 -4.22 -3.44 25.98
N LEU A 111 -5.21 -4.28 26.31
CA LEU A 111 -6.57 -4.19 25.76
C LEU A 111 -7.29 -2.92 26.21
N GLU A 112 -7.11 -2.47 27.45
CA GLU A 112 -7.65 -1.21 27.96
C GLU A 112 -7.09 -0.01 27.18
N LYS A 113 -5.77 0.03 26.94
CA LYS A 113 -5.13 1.06 26.10
C LYS A 113 -5.65 1.06 24.66
N ILE A 114 -5.90 -0.11 24.09
CA ILE A 114 -6.52 -0.23 22.75
C ILE A 114 -7.94 0.32 22.76
N ALA A 115 -8.74 -0.05 23.75
CA ALA A 115 -10.12 0.41 23.88
C ALA A 115 -10.19 1.94 24.04
N GLU A 116 -9.33 2.51 24.89
CA GLU A 116 -9.24 3.96 25.08
C GLU A 116 -8.84 4.68 23.79
N LYS A 117 -7.82 4.19 23.08
CA LYS A 117 -7.40 4.75 21.80
C LYS A 117 -8.53 4.70 20.76
N ASN A 118 -9.24 3.57 20.68
CA ASN A 118 -10.37 3.41 19.76
C ASN A 118 -11.51 4.38 20.10
N LYS A 119 -11.80 4.58 21.39
CA LYS A 119 -12.81 5.56 21.86
C LYS A 119 -12.43 6.99 21.45
N ARG A 120 -11.18 7.41 21.73
CA ARG A 120 -10.66 8.74 21.31
C ARG A 120 -10.73 8.91 19.79
N GLN A 121 -10.42 7.86 19.03
CA GLN A 121 -10.53 7.89 17.57
C GLN A 121 -11.98 8.02 17.10
N ALA A 122 -12.92 7.32 17.74
CA ALA A 122 -14.35 7.39 17.44
C ALA A 122 -14.92 8.80 17.72
N GLU A 123 -14.56 9.40 18.86
CA GLU A 123 -14.96 10.78 19.21
C GLU A 123 -14.43 11.80 18.20
N ARG A 124 -13.15 11.71 17.83
CA ARG A 124 -12.56 12.57 16.78
C ARG A 124 -13.27 12.42 15.44
N ASN A 125 -13.59 11.18 15.06
CA ASN A 125 -14.34 10.91 13.83
C ASN A 125 -15.75 11.50 13.88
N LYS A 126 -16.44 11.41 15.03
CA LYS A 126 -17.78 11.99 15.23
C LYS A 126 -17.75 13.51 15.07
N ILE A 127 -16.84 14.19 15.75
CA ILE A 127 -16.65 15.65 15.66
C ILE A 127 -16.36 16.06 14.21
N ARG A 128 -15.43 15.35 13.55
CA ARG A 128 -15.08 15.58 12.15
C ARG A 128 -16.30 15.45 11.23
N ILE A 129 -17.10 14.39 11.38
CA ILE A 129 -18.32 14.16 10.57
C ILE A 129 -19.35 15.27 10.82
N GLN A 130 -19.53 15.72 12.06
CA GLN A 130 -20.46 16.81 12.38
C GLN A 130 -20.02 18.13 11.72
N LYS A 131 -18.73 18.46 11.79
CA LYS A 131 -18.17 19.63 11.11
C LYS A 131 -18.37 19.55 9.59
N GLU A 132 -18.07 18.40 8.99
CA GLU A 132 -18.27 18.16 7.55
C GLU A 132 -19.73 18.33 7.12
N LYS A 133 -20.68 17.85 7.93
CA LYS A 133 -22.11 18.04 7.67
C LYS A 133 -22.50 19.52 7.72
N HIS A 134 -21.99 20.26 8.71
CA HIS A 134 -22.29 21.70 8.82
C HIS A 134 -21.71 22.48 7.63
N GLU A 135 -20.47 22.22 7.24
CA GLU A 135 -19.84 22.81 6.04
C GLU A 135 -20.65 22.52 4.77
N THR A 136 -21.15 21.27 4.63
CA THR A 136 -21.97 20.88 3.48
C THR A 136 -23.29 21.64 3.43
N ILE A 137 -23.96 21.85 4.58
CA ILE A 137 -25.20 22.63 4.67
C ILE A 137 -24.96 24.09 4.25
N LEU A 138 -23.87 24.70 4.74
CA LEU A 138 -23.53 26.09 4.39
C LEU A 138 -23.22 26.28 2.90
N GLN A 139 -22.73 25.23 2.24
CA GLN A 139 -22.41 25.26 0.80
C GLN A 139 -23.56 24.80 -0.09
N GLN A 140 -24.69 24.36 0.49
CA GLN A 140 -25.76 23.71 -0.25
C GLN A 140 -26.38 24.61 -1.34
N ASP A 141 -26.45 25.91 -1.09
CA ASP A 141 -27.02 26.89 -2.04
C ASP A 141 -26.09 27.20 -3.23
N ASN A 142 -24.78 26.95 -3.08
CA ASN A 142 -23.78 27.16 -4.13
C ASN A 142 -23.56 25.91 -5.00
N VAL A 143 -24.15 24.76 -4.63
CA VAL A 143 -23.90 23.46 -5.26
C VAL A 143 -24.89 23.17 -6.40
N ILE A 144 -24.33 23.00 -7.59
CA ILE A 144 -25.04 22.49 -8.78
C ILE A 144 -25.03 20.95 -8.72
N LYS A 145 -26.12 20.35 -8.22
CA LYS A 145 -26.20 18.91 -7.88
C LYS A 145 -25.79 17.95 -8.99
N ASP A 146 -26.10 18.25 -10.25
CA ASP A 146 -25.76 17.42 -11.41
C ASP A 146 -24.28 17.51 -11.81
N ARG A 147 -23.56 18.55 -11.36
CA ARG A 147 -22.16 18.83 -11.71
C ARG A 147 -21.21 18.80 -10.52
N TYR A 148 -21.73 18.65 -9.31
CA TYR A 148 -20.95 18.58 -8.09
C TYR A 148 -20.43 17.16 -7.81
N ASN A 149 -19.14 17.04 -7.53
CA ASN A 149 -18.46 15.80 -7.15
C ASN A 149 -18.72 14.64 -8.13
N LYS A 150 -18.85 14.95 -9.41
CA LYS A 150 -18.95 13.95 -10.48
C LYS A 150 -17.55 13.50 -10.88
N PHE A 151 -17.08 12.44 -10.26
CA PHE A 151 -15.77 11.84 -10.52
C PHE A 151 -15.88 10.74 -11.58
N LYS A 152 -14.96 10.77 -12.54
CA LYS A 152 -14.74 9.72 -13.56
C LYS A 152 -13.27 9.32 -13.56
N TRP A 153 -12.94 8.25 -12.86
CA TRP A 153 -11.59 7.67 -12.88
C TRP A 153 -11.49 6.63 -14.00
N PRO A 154 -10.29 6.36 -14.54
CA PRO A 154 -10.13 5.25 -15.48
C PRO A 154 -10.57 3.94 -14.84
N ASP A 155 -11.23 3.07 -15.59
CA ASP A 155 -11.70 1.79 -15.08
C ASP A 155 -10.55 0.86 -14.73
N LYS A 156 -10.82 -0.10 -13.85
CA LYS A 156 -9.92 -1.21 -13.57
C LYS A 156 -9.98 -2.26 -14.68
N LEU A 157 -8.95 -3.09 -14.73
CA LEU A 157 -8.83 -4.17 -15.69
C LEU A 157 -10.01 -5.14 -15.62
N ASN A 158 -10.54 -5.46 -16.80
CA ASN A 158 -11.46 -6.57 -16.96
C ASN A 158 -10.67 -7.89 -16.99
N ILE A 159 -10.77 -8.66 -15.91
CA ILE A 159 -10.02 -9.92 -15.75
C ILE A 159 -10.41 -10.98 -16.78
N THR A 160 -11.66 -11.04 -17.21
CA THR A 160 -12.09 -11.99 -18.23
C THR A 160 -11.39 -11.70 -19.55
N LYS A 161 -11.30 -10.42 -19.93
CA LYS A 161 -10.56 -9.98 -21.13
C LYS A 161 -9.07 -10.24 -21.01
N LEU A 162 -8.47 -10.00 -19.85
CA LEU A 162 -7.06 -10.29 -19.61
C LEU A 162 -6.76 -11.79 -19.76
N LYS A 163 -7.59 -12.65 -19.16
CA LYS A 163 -7.45 -14.11 -19.30
C LYS A 163 -7.62 -14.57 -20.75
N GLN A 164 -8.57 -13.98 -21.47
CA GLN A 164 -8.77 -14.27 -22.88
C GLN A 164 -7.54 -13.89 -23.71
N LEU A 165 -6.91 -12.74 -23.45
CA LEU A 165 -5.71 -12.30 -24.12
C LEU A 165 -4.57 -13.32 -23.97
N TYR A 166 -4.30 -13.75 -22.74
CA TYR A 166 -3.25 -14.74 -22.45
C TYR A 166 -3.57 -16.13 -23.03
N LEU A 167 -4.85 -16.52 -23.04
CA LEU A 167 -5.27 -17.78 -23.65
C LEU A 167 -5.11 -17.79 -25.18
N LEU A 168 -5.32 -16.66 -25.85
CA LEU A 168 -5.11 -16.53 -27.29
C LEU A 168 -3.61 -16.49 -27.61
N ASP A 169 -2.84 -15.75 -26.82
CA ASP A 169 -1.38 -15.67 -26.93
C ASP A 169 -0.71 -17.05 -26.79
N SER A 170 -1.12 -17.86 -25.80
CA SER A 170 -0.58 -19.22 -25.60
C SER A 170 -0.93 -20.19 -26.74
N LYS A 171 -1.95 -19.88 -27.54
CA LYS A 171 -2.29 -20.61 -28.77
C LYS A 171 -1.58 -20.06 -30.00
N GLY A 172 -0.74 -19.04 -29.85
CA GLY A 172 -0.06 -18.34 -30.95
C GLY A 172 -1.01 -17.48 -31.79
N ILE A 173 -2.15 -17.07 -31.24
CA ILE A 173 -3.16 -16.26 -31.93
C ILE A 173 -3.05 -14.81 -31.45
N PRO A 174 -2.47 -13.90 -32.24
CA PRO A 174 -2.34 -12.50 -31.85
C PRO A 174 -3.71 -11.79 -31.91
N ASP A 175 -4.10 -11.15 -30.80
CA ASP A 175 -5.27 -10.28 -30.71
C ASP A 175 -4.83 -8.85 -30.34
N GLU A 176 -4.47 -8.07 -31.36
CA GLU A 176 -3.95 -6.71 -31.18
C GLU A 176 -4.98 -5.76 -30.59
N VAL A 177 -6.26 -5.93 -30.93
CA VAL A 177 -7.35 -5.09 -30.41
C VAL A 177 -7.51 -5.31 -28.91
N LEU A 178 -7.48 -6.56 -28.46
CA LEU A 178 -7.58 -6.90 -27.05
C LEU A 178 -6.33 -6.48 -26.27
N ALA A 179 -5.14 -6.65 -26.86
CA ALA A 179 -3.88 -6.15 -26.28
C ALA A 179 -3.91 -4.62 -26.10
N ASP A 180 -4.41 -3.88 -27.10
CA ASP A 180 -4.58 -2.43 -27.01
C ASP A 180 -5.57 -2.02 -25.94
N GLU A 181 -6.72 -2.69 -25.85
CA GLU A 181 -7.72 -2.37 -24.83
C GLU A 181 -7.17 -2.55 -23.41
N ILE A 182 -6.53 -3.69 -23.15
CA ILE A 182 -5.95 -4.02 -21.84
C ILE A 182 -4.80 -3.05 -21.54
N GLY A 183 -3.88 -2.88 -22.47
CA GLY A 183 -2.69 -2.07 -22.25
C GLY A 183 -3.01 -0.57 -22.15
N LEU A 184 -4.03 -0.07 -22.86
CA LEU A 184 -4.53 1.30 -22.71
C LEU A 184 -5.19 1.51 -21.35
N THR A 185 -5.94 0.52 -20.85
CA THR A 185 -6.55 0.59 -19.50
C THR A 185 -5.47 0.71 -18.42
N LEU A 186 -4.42 -0.12 -18.51
CA LEU A 186 -3.24 -0.02 -17.64
C LEU A 186 -2.57 1.35 -17.75
N TYR A 187 -2.32 1.80 -18.99
CA TYR A 187 -1.68 3.08 -19.26
C TYR A 187 -2.44 4.26 -18.65
N LEU A 188 -3.75 4.35 -18.87
CA LEU A 188 -4.58 5.44 -18.36
C LEU A 188 -4.59 5.48 -16.83
N ARG A 189 -4.65 4.32 -16.16
CA ARG A 189 -4.57 4.26 -14.70
C ARG A 189 -3.21 4.68 -14.17
N CYS A 190 -2.12 4.22 -14.79
CA CYS A 190 -0.76 4.66 -14.43
C CYS A 190 -0.62 6.18 -14.59
N LYS A 191 -0.99 6.70 -15.76
CA LYS A 191 -0.84 8.10 -16.12
C LYS A 191 -1.65 9.03 -15.21
N TYR A 192 -2.98 8.82 -15.13
CA TYR A 192 -3.82 9.71 -14.32
C TYR A 192 -3.61 9.50 -12.82
N GLY A 193 -3.28 8.28 -12.37
CA GLY A 193 -2.83 8.07 -10.99
C GLY A 193 -1.63 8.95 -10.65
N LYS A 194 -0.58 8.92 -11.47
CA LYS A 194 0.59 9.78 -11.27
C LYS A 194 0.25 11.27 -11.34
N GLU A 195 -0.32 11.71 -12.45
CA GLU A 195 -0.55 13.14 -12.69
C GLU A 195 -1.48 13.76 -11.63
N ASP A 196 -2.57 13.07 -11.25
CA ASP A 196 -3.51 13.61 -10.27
C ASP A 196 -2.94 13.55 -8.84
N MET A 197 -2.06 12.58 -8.52
CA MET A 197 -1.31 12.61 -7.26
C MET A 197 -0.37 13.82 -7.20
N GLU A 198 0.36 14.14 -8.26
CA GLU A 198 1.22 15.32 -8.33
C GLU A 198 0.43 16.63 -8.17
N LEU A 199 -0.77 16.71 -8.77
CA LEU A 199 -1.68 17.84 -8.56
C LEU A 199 -2.13 17.94 -7.09
N LEU A 200 -2.53 16.82 -6.48
CA LEU A 200 -2.97 16.78 -5.09
C LEU A 200 -1.86 17.18 -4.10
N GLU A 201 -0.60 16.84 -4.38
CA GLU A 201 0.54 17.28 -3.55
C GLU A 201 0.74 18.80 -3.58
N ARG A 202 0.35 19.44 -4.69
CA ARG A 202 0.36 20.89 -4.86
C ARG A 202 -0.98 21.55 -4.54
N TYR A 203 -1.91 20.82 -3.91
CA TYR A 203 -3.23 21.30 -3.54
C TYR A 203 -4.12 21.74 -4.73
N MET A 204 -3.86 21.15 -5.89
CA MET A 204 -4.61 21.32 -7.14
C MET A 204 -5.42 20.05 -7.46
N ILE A 205 -6.43 20.17 -8.32
CA ILE A 205 -7.19 19.01 -8.84
C ILE A 205 -7.44 19.14 -10.33
N ARG A 206 -7.68 18.02 -11.01
CA ARG A 206 -8.15 18.00 -12.39
C ARG A 206 -9.68 18.04 -12.43
N CYS A 207 -10.25 18.78 -13.37
CA CYS A 207 -11.66 18.64 -13.70
C CYS A 207 -11.90 17.36 -14.51
N HIS A 208 -12.76 16.45 -14.05
CA HIS A 208 -13.05 15.19 -14.75
C HIS A 208 -14.00 15.36 -15.95
N ASN A 209 -14.49 16.59 -16.18
CA ASN A 209 -15.31 16.91 -17.35
C ASN A 209 -14.49 17.50 -18.49
N CYS A 210 -13.63 18.49 -18.21
CA CYS A 210 -12.86 19.21 -19.24
C CYS A 210 -11.34 19.09 -19.10
N ASN A 211 -10.83 18.31 -18.13
CA ASN A 211 -9.42 18.09 -17.84
C ASN A 211 -8.61 19.34 -17.43
N SER A 212 -9.24 20.50 -17.26
CA SER A 212 -8.56 21.71 -16.77
C SER A 212 -8.12 21.52 -15.32
N VAL A 213 -6.93 22.05 -14.99
CA VAL A 213 -6.44 22.10 -13.62
C VAL A 213 -7.18 23.21 -12.87
N ILE A 214 -7.61 22.91 -11.65
CA ILE A 214 -8.31 23.81 -10.74
C ILE A 214 -7.43 24.04 -9.51
N GLU A 215 -7.04 25.29 -9.31
CA GLU A 215 -6.25 25.75 -8.19
C GLU A 215 -7.13 26.30 -7.05
N GLY A 216 -6.53 26.56 -5.89
CA GLY A 216 -7.13 27.34 -4.81
C GLY A 216 -6.67 26.86 -3.44
N HIS A 217 -7.27 27.38 -2.35
CA HIS A 217 -6.93 26.98 -0.97
C HIS A 217 -8.12 26.47 -0.13
N ASP A 218 -9.36 26.75 -0.56
CA ASP A 218 -10.57 26.25 0.12
C ASP A 218 -10.98 24.83 -0.29
N ASP A 219 -11.97 24.24 0.39
CA ASP A 219 -12.46 22.91 0.00
C ASP A 219 -13.30 22.96 -1.30
N PHE A 220 -14.12 23.98 -1.47
CA PHE A 220 -14.96 24.14 -2.65
C PHE A 220 -14.14 24.66 -3.84
N ARG A 221 -14.29 24.01 -5.00
CA ARG A 221 -13.57 24.28 -6.23
C ARG A 221 -14.54 24.32 -7.39
N GLU A 222 -14.52 25.39 -8.16
CA GLU A 222 -15.32 25.51 -9.38
C GLU A 222 -14.42 25.58 -10.60
N CYS A 223 -14.73 24.75 -11.59
CA CYS A 223 -14.08 24.78 -12.89
C CYS A 223 -14.81 25.77 -13.81
N LYS A 224 -14.07 26.40 -14.73
CA LYS A 224 -14.64 27.25 -15.80
C LYS A 224 -15.70 26.55 -16.66
N CYS A 225 -15.69 25.21 -16.73
CA CYS A 225 -16.74 24.45 -17.43
C CYS A 225 -18.02 24.24 -16.59
N GLY A 226 -18.12 24.86 -15.41
CA GLY A 226 -19.27 24.78 -14.51
C GLY A 226 -19.37 23.50 -13.68
N TYR A 227 -18.33 22.66 -13.66
CA TYR A 227 -18.25 21.52 -12.74
C TYR A 227 -17.64 21.94 -11.41
N GLN A 228 -18.16 21.37 -10.33
CA GLN A 228 -17.80 21.75 -8.97
C GLN A 228 -17.28 20.53 -8.21
N TYR A 229 -16.30 20.74 -7.34
CA TYR A 229 -15.65 19.69 -6.56
C TYR A 229 -15.40 20.16 -5.13
N SER A 230 -15.54 19.25 -4.17
CA SER A 230 -14.88 19.36 -2.88
C SER A 230 -13.50 18.73 -2.99
N TYR A 231 -12.45 19.46 -2.64
CA TYR A 231 -11.07 18.98 -2.63
C TYR A 231 -10.91 17.76 -1.73
N ARG A 232 -11.54 17.79 -0.55
CA ARG A 232 -11.56 16.68 0.41
C ARG A 232 -12.26 15.45 -0.16
N GLU A 233 -13.43 15.61 -0.78
CA GLU A 233 -14.13 14.50 -1.44
C GLU A 233 -13.38 13.98 -2.66
N TYR A 234 -12.74 14.85 -3.43
CA TYR A 234 -11.87 14.45 -4.54
C TYR A 234 -10.75 13.52 -4.06
N ARG A 235 -10.01 13.93 -3.02
CA ARG A 235 -8.93 13.11 -2.43
C ARG A 235 -9.45 11.80 -1.83
N ARG A 236 -10.64 11.79 -1.24
CA ARG A 236 -11.29 10.56 -0.75
C ARG A 236 -11.67 9.64 -1.90
N ASN A 237 -12.27 10.19 -2.94
CA ASN A 237 -12.72 9.45 -4.10
C ASN A 237 -11.55 8.86 -4.89
N TYR A 238 -10.45 9.60 -5.03
CA TYR A 238 -9.17 9.12 -5.54
C TYR A 238 -8.71 7.84 -4.81
N ARG A 239 -8.67 7.90 -3.48
CA ARG A 239 -8.28 6.75 -2.64
C ARG A 239 -9.28 5.61 -2.70
N LYS A 240 -10.58 5.92 -2.72
CA LYS A 240 -11.67 4.93 -2.80
C LYS A 240 -11.61 4.12 -4.11
N ASN A 241 -11.22 4.77 -5.21
CA ASN A 241 -11.04 4.11 -6.50
C ASN A 241 -9.69 3.41 -6.66
N ASN A 242 -8.88 3.34 -5.59
CA ASN A 242 -7.53 2.78 -5.60
C ASN A 242 -6.66 3.34 -6.74
N MET A 243 -6.74 4.65 -6.98
CA MET A 243 -5.88 5.26 -7.99
C MET A 243 -4.40 5.09 -7.58
N PRO A 244 -3.52 4.68 -8.52
CA PRO A 244 -2.13 4.38 -8.18
C PRO A 244 -1.42 5.55 -7.51
N SER A 245 -0.72 5.32 -6.39
CA SER A 245 0.06 6.35 -5.69
C SER A 245 1.30 5.75 -5.01
N GLY A 246 2.33 6.56 -4.80
CA GLY A 246 3.47 6.21 -3.94
C GLY A 246 4.47 5.22 -4.54
N ALA A 247 4.87 4.22 -3.74
CA ALA A 247 6.11 3.44 -3.86
C ALA A 247 6.39 2.76 -5.22
N ALA A 248 5.35 2.50 -6.03
CA ALA A 248 5.49 1.88 -7.36
C ALA A 248 5.63 2.90 -8.51
N ALA A 249 5.87 4.19 -8.21
CA ALA A 249 5.96 5.26 -9.20
C ALA A 249 6.94 4.96 -10.35
N LYS A 250 8.09 4.35 -10.04
CA LYS A 250 9.10 3.99 -11.07
C LYS A 250 8.57 3.00 -12.10
N VAL A 251 7.87 1.95 -11.64
CA VAL A 251 7.28 0.93 -12.53
C VAL A 251 6.22 1.56 -13.43
N PHE A 252 5.39 2.45 -12.89
CA PHE A 252 4.39 3.16 -13.68
C PHE A 252 5.01 4.08 -14.72
N ASP A 253 6.09 4.77 -14.37
CA ASP A 253 6.81 5.66 -15.28
C ASP A 253 7.43 4.92 -16.46
N GLU A 254 8.06 3.77 -16.20
CA GLU A 254 8.56 2.90 -17.26
C GLU A 254 7.43 2.44 -18.19
N TYR A 255 6.29 2.03 -17.64
CA TYR A 255 5.17 1.59 -18.45
C TYR A 255 4.60 2.74 -19.30
N ILE A 256 4.39 3.93 -18.72
CA ILE A 256 3.87 5.11 -19.43
C ILE A 256 4.78 5.49 -20.61
N GLN A 257 6.10 5.55 -20.38
CA GLN A 257 7.07 5.96 -21.40
C GLN A 257 7.17 4.95 -22.54
N ASN A 258 7.14 3.65 -22.22
CA ASN A 258 7.30 2.60 -23.22
C ASN A 258 6.00 2.29 -23.97
N TRP A 259 4.84 2.41 -23.33
CA TRP A 259 3.54 2.15 -23.98
C TRP A 259 3.31 3.04 -25.21
N ILE A 260 3.63 4.33 -25.11
CA ILE A 260 3.48 5.30 -26.23
C ILE A 260 4.36 4.91 -27.42
N ARG A 261 5.47 4.22 -27.18
CA ARG A 261 6.45 3.82 -28.20
C ARG A 261 6.22 2.39 -28.72
N ALA A 262 5.41 1.59 -28.03
CA ALA A 262 5.17 0.20 -28.41
C ALA A 262 4.35 0.14 -29.69
N GLN A 263 4.88 -0.58 -30.69
CA GLN A 263 4.22 -0.80 -31.97
C GLN A 263 4.02 -2.31 -32.15
N GLY A 264 2.80 -2.70 -32.54
CA GLY A 264 2.45 -4.10 -32.76
C GLY A 264 2.22 -4.92 -31.49
N TYR A 265 1.60 -6.07 -31.70
CA TYR A 265 1.14 -6.98 -30.65
C TYR A 265 2.24 -7.42 -29.67
N ASN A 266 3.37 -7.94 -30.17
CA ASN A 266 4.42 -8.51 -29.32
C ASN A 266 5.01 -7.49 -28.34
N SER A 267 5.29 -6.27 -28.81
CA SER A 267 5.82 -5.21 -27.94
C SER A 267 4.82 -4.79 -26.87
N LYS A 268 3.52 -4.75 -27.21
CA LYS A 268 2.44 -4.47 -26.25
C LYS A 268 2.33 -5.59 -25.20
N MET A 269 2.35 -6.85 -25.62
CA MET A 269 2.31 -8.00 -24.73
C MET A 269 3.47 -8.01 -23.73
N ILE A 270 4.70 -7.76 -24.18
CA ILE A 270 5.88 -7.66 -23.30
C ILE A 270 5.68 -6.60 -22.22
N LEU A 271 5.12 -5.43 -22.56
CA LEU A 271 4.87 -4.38 -21.57
C LEU A 271 3.78 -4.76 -20.57
N ILE A 272 2.69 -5.36 -21.05
CA ILE A 272 1.60 -5.84 -20.19
C ILE A 272 2.15 -6.89 -19.23
N ASP A 273 2.89 -7.88 -19.73
CA ASP A 273 3.49 -8.94 -18.94
C ASP A 273 4.48 -8.40 -17.89
N LYS A 274 5.41 -7.52 -18.30
CA LYS A 274 6.36 -6.88 -17.38
C LYS A 274 5.63 -6.16 -16.23
N LEU A 275 4.53 -5.45 -16.52
CA LEU A 275 3.76 -4.78 -15.48
C LEU A 275 3.03 -5.76 -14.54
N LEU A 276 2.47 -6.84 -15.09
CA LEU A 276 1.84 -7.88 -14.26
C LEU A 276 2.85 -8.65 -13.41
N HIS A 277 4.07 -8.84 -13.92
CA HIS A 277 5.16 -9.42 -13.16
C HIS A 277 5.50 -8.58 -11.92
N GLU A 278 5.55 -7.26 -12.05
CA GLU A 278 5.74 -6.35 -10.91
C GLU A 278 4.60 -6.43 -9.90
N PHE A 279 3.36 -6.71 -10.36
CA PHE A 279 2.25 -6.96 -9.45
C PHE A 279 2.45 -8.25 -8.66
N HIS A 280 2.95 -9.31 -9.29
CA HIS A 280 3.29 -10.57 -8.64
C HIS A 280 4.41 -10.38 -7.61
N LEU A 281 5.50 -9.69 -7.96
CA LEU A 281 6.59 -9.38 -7.01
C LEU A 281 6.08 -8.60 -5.79
N SER A 282 5.22 -7.59 -6.00
CA SER A 282 4.59 -6.84 -4.92
C SER A 282 3.68 -7.68 -4.01
N LEU A 283 3.11 -8.78 -4.52
CA LEU A 283 2.28 -9.68 -3.74
C LEU A 283 3.12 -10.64 -2.89
N VAL A 284 4.21 -11.16 -3.47
CA VAL A 284 5.10 -12.15 -2.87
C VAL A 284 6.05 -11.53 -1.84
N SER A 285 6.44 -10.25 -1.99
CA SER A 285 7.42 -9.59 -1.12
C SER A 285 6.99 -9.44 0.34
N GLY A 286 5.75 -9.80 0.71
CA GLY A 286 5.27 -9.74 2.09
C GLY A 286 5.18 -8.32 2.67
N ALA A 287 5.41 -7.29 1.84
CA ALA A 287 5.39 -5.90 2.27
C ALA A 287 4.04 -5.56 2.91
N ILE A 288 4.08 -4.84 4.04
CA ILE A 288 2.90 -4.41 4.82
C ILE A 288 1.98 -3.50 3.99
N HIS A 289 2.51 -2.91 2.91
CA HIS A 289 1.76 -2.04 2.01
C HIS A 289 0.73 -2.81 1.17
N ARG A 290 -0.32 -2.10 0.76
CA ARG A 290 -1.35 -2.67 -0.12
C ARG A 290 -0.67 -3.08 -1.45
N PRO A 291 -0.91 -4.29 -1.96
CA PRO A 291 -0.30 -4.74 -3.20
C PRO A 291 -0.68 -3.85 -4.37
N VAL A 292 0.28 -3.60 -5.27
CA VAL A 292 0.09 -2.74 -6.46
C VAL A 292 -1.07 -3.23 -7.33
N ALA A 293 -1.24 -4.55 -7.44
CA ALA A 293 -2.32 -5.22 -8.17
C ALA A 293 -3.72 -4.67 -7.83
N MET A 294 -3.96 -4.30 -6.57
CA MET A 294 -5.26 -3.80 -6.09
C MET A 294 -5.64 -2.43 -6.68
N ASN A 295 -4.67 -1.74 -7.25
CA ASN A 295 -4.89 -0.49 -7.97
C ASN A 295 -5.43 -0.75 -9.38
N PHE A 296 -5.24 -1.94 -9.95
CA PHE A 296 -5.59 -2.23 -11.33
C PHE A 296 -6.68 -3.29 -11.47
N ILE A 297 -6.89 -4.12 -10.44
CA ILE A 297 -7.83 -5.24 -10.47
C ILE A 297 -8.89 -5.04 -9.37
N ASP A 298 -10.12 -5.41 -9.67
CA ASP A 298 -11.21 -5.48 -8.69
C ASP A 298 -11.29 -6.85 -8.00
N GLY A 299 -11.49 -6.83 -6.68
CA GLY A 299 -11.64 -8.04 -5.88
C GLY A 299 -11.05 -7.91 -4.49
N THR A 300 -11.14 -9.01 -3.72
CA THR A 300 -10.41 -9.18 -2.46
C THR A 300 -8.93 -9.45 -2.75
N ARG A 301 -8.05 -9.23 -1.76
CA ARG A 301 -6.61 -9.54 -1.90
C ARG A 301 -6.40 -10.98 -2.35
N GLU A 302 -7.08 -11.92 -1.72
CA GLU A 302 -7.03 -13.35 -2.07
C GLU A 302 -7.42 -13.62 -3.53
N LYS A 303 -8.54 -13.05 -4.00
CA LYS A 303 -8.98 -13.21 -5.38
C LYS A 303 -7.95 -12.63 -6.36
N VAL A 304 -7.40 -11.45 -6.06
CA VAL A 304 -6.38 -10.82 -6.90
C VAL A 304 -5.10 -11.67 -6.91
N THR A 305 -4.65 -12.17 -5.77
CA THR A 305 -3.50 -13.09 -5.68
C THR A 305 -3.70 -14.33 -6.54
N ASN A 306 -4.87 -14.98 -6.44
CA ASN A 306 -5.16 -16.19 -7.22
C ASN A 306 -5.15 -15.89 -8.72
N ILE A 307 -5.74 -14.78 -9.16
CA ILE A 307 -5.72 -14.37 -10.58
C ILE A 307 -4.29 -14.14 -11.08
N ILE A 308 -3.45 -13.44 -10.31
CA ILE A 308 -2.08 -13.16 -10.74
C ILE A 308 -1.25 -14.44 -10.77
N ASN A 309 -1.42 -15.34 -9.79
CA ASN A 309 -0.75 -16.63 -9.80
C ASN A 309 -1.20 -17.49 -10.99
N GLU A 310 -2.49 -17.54 -11.29
CA GLU A 310 -3.00 -18.25 -12.48
C GLU A 310 -2.36 -17.73 -13.78
N LEU A 311 -2.13 -16.42 -13.91
CA LEU A 311 -1.49 -15.85 -15.09
C LEU A 311 0.02 -16.13 -15.15
N ALA A 312 0.69 -16.18 -13.99
CA ALA A 312 2.15 -16.38 -13.93
C ALA A 312 2.61 -17.83 -14.19
N TYR A 313 1.73 -18.81 -14.00
CA TYR A 313 2.03 -20.24 -14.16
C TYR A 313 1.36 -20.88 -15.40
N ASN A 314 0.80 -20.07 -16.30
CA ASN A 314 0.19 -20.52 -17.56
C ASN A 314 1.16 -20.44 -18.74
#